data_AF-A0A7S2FNU5-F1
#
_entry.id   AF-A0A7S2FNU5-F1
#
_cell.length_a   1.000
_cell.length_b   1.000
_cell.length_c   1.000
_cell.angle_alpha   90.00
_cell.angle_beta   90.00
_cell.angle_gamma   90.00
#
_symmetry.space_group_name_H-M   'P 1'
#
loop_
_entity.id
_entity.type
_entity.pdbx_description
1 polymer ?
#
loop_
_entity_poly.entity_id
_entity_poly.type
_entity_poly.pdbx_seq_one_letter_code
_entity_poly.pdbx_strand_id
1 'polypeptide(L)'
;VRYTLLVPSLRYAAAVKAMRTDLTTKYGFAQIDNKNFWYGMQLYRGINDVYAMPVRREGSAMKELFFEVQLHTPESIALKKAIHPLMKQEQDPALDSSTKERLQEEMLAKVRACPLPDGVLALPKQVVRPPWFRAVR
;
A
#
# COMPACT_ATOMS: atom_id res chain seq x y z
N VAL A 1 12.92 0.57 4.51
CA VAL A 1 12.94 -0.43 3.40
C VAL A 1 11.52 -0.62 2.88
N ARG A 2 11.30 -0.98 1.61
CA ARG A 2 9.97 -1.26 1.05
C ARG A 2 9.96 -2.63 0.37
N TYR A 3 8.91 -3.40 0.63
CA TYR A 3 8.61 -4.67 -0.05
C TYR A 3 7.36 -4.50 -0.91
N THR A 4 7.31 -5.20 -2.05
CA THR A 4 6.12 -5.31 -2.89
C THR A 4 5.72 -6.77 -3.00
N LEU A 5 4.51 -7.11 -2.57
CA LEU A 5 3.96 -8.45 -2.67
C LEU A 5 2.92 -8.48 -3.78
N LEU A 6 3.03 -9.47 -4.66
CA LEU A 6 2.03 -9.77 -5.67
C LEU A 6 1.20 -10.96 -5.20
N VAL A 7 -0.09 -10.74 -5.05
CA VAL A 7 -1.05 -11.74 -4.57
C VAL A 7 -2.17 -11.89 -5.59
N PRO A 8 -2.51 -13.11 -6.04
CA PRO A 8 -3.65 -13.33 -6.92
C PRO A 8 -4.95 -12.73 -6.35
N SER A 9 -5.75 -12.09 -7.20
CA SER A 9 -6.97 -11.36 -6.81
C SER A 9 -7.90 -12.18 -5.93
N LEU A 10 -8.12 -13.46 -6.27
CA LEU A 10 -9.00 -14.38 -5.53
C LEU A 10 -8.57 -14.60 -4.07
N ARG A 11 -7.28 -14.45 -3.76
CA ARG A 11 -6.73 -14.66 -2.40
C ARG A 11 -6.30 -13.37 -1.72
N TYR A 12 -6.51 -12.22 -2.37
CA TYR A 12 -5.89 -10.96 -1.98
C TYR A 12 -6.25 -10.54 -0.55
N ALA A 13 -7.54 -10.44 -0.22
CA ALA A 13 -7.97 -10.01 1.11
C ALA A 13 -7.55 -11.00 2.22
N ALA A 14 -7.66 -12.31 1.94
CA ALA A 14 -7.23 -13.35 2.87
C ALA A 14 -5.72 -13.27 3.16
N ALA A 15 -4.90 -13.08 2.11
CA ALA A 15 -3.45 -12.95 2.25
C ALA A 15 -3.06 -11.68 3.01
N VAL A 16 -3.72 -10.54 2.76
CA VAL A 16 -3.49 -9.30 3.51
C VAL A 16 -3.76 -9.52 4.99
N LYS A 17 -4.89 -10.16 5.33
CA LYS A 17 -5.26 -10.46 6.72
C LYS A 17 -4.23 -11.37 7.38
N ALA A 18 -3.86 -12.48 6.72
CA ALA A 18 -2.87 -13.42 7.23
C ALA A 18 -1.51 -12.75 7.46
N MET A 19 -1.03 -11.97 6.49
CA MET A 19 0.23 -11.24 6.60
C MET A 19 0.21 -10.24 7.76
N ARG A 20 -0.86 -9.44 7.90
CA ARG A 20 -1.00 -8.51 9.04
C ARG A 20 -0.92 -9.26 10.37
N THR A 21 -1.68 -10.34 10.52
CA THR A 21 -1.67 -11.17 11.72
C THR A 21 -0.29 -11.74 12.02
N ASP A 22 0.41 -12.29 11.02
CA ASP A 22 1.75 -12.82 11.22
C ASP A 22 2.73 -11.73 11.66
N LEU A 23 2.78 -10.60 10.95
CA LEU A 23 3.69 -9.51 11.28
C LEU A 23 3.44 -8.95 12.68
N THR A 24 2.18 -8.78 13.09
CA THR A 24 1.86 -8.19 14.39
C THR A 24 1.89 -9.18 15.55
N THR A 25 1.35 -10.38 15.37
CA THR A 25 1.14 -11.34 16.48
C THR A 25 2.28 -12.33 16.59
N LYS A 26 2.79 -12.86 15.48
CA LYS A 26 3.89 -13.84 15.48
C LYS A 26 5.26 -13.17 15.59
N TYR A 27 5.48 -12.11 14.82
CA TYR A 27 6.77 -11.40 14.81
C TYR A 27 6.81 -10.19 15.74
N GLY A 28 5.66 -9.80 16.31
CA GLY A 28 5.60 -8.72 17.30
C GLY A 28 5.91 -7.34 16.72
N PHE A 29 5.78 -7.14 15.41
CA PHE A 29 6.01 -5.84 14.77
C PHE A 29 4.84 -4.89 15.05
N ALA A 30 5.14 -3.60 15.16
CA ALA A 30 4.13 -2.57 15.28
C ALA A 30 3.60 -2.24 13.88
N GLN A 31 2.30 -2.36 13.64
CA GLN A 31 1.69 -1.71 12.49
C GLN A 31 1.52 -0.24 12.85
N ILE A 32 2.06 0.65 12.02
CA ILE A 32 2.12 2.09 12.27
C ILE A 32 1.02 2.82 11.52
N ASP A 33 0.83 2.42 10.26
CA ASP A 33 -0.16 2.97 9.35
C ASP A 33 -0.70 1.85 8.44
N ASN A 34 -1.94 2.02 7.99
CA ASN A 34 -2.53 1.19 6.95
C ASN A 34 -3.35 2.04 5.99
N LYS A 35 -3.11 1.88 4.70
CA LYS A 35 -3.84 2.60 3.65
C LYS A 35 -4.38 1.61 2.65
N ASN A 36 -5.70 1.59 2.56
CA ASN A 36 -6.42 0.78 1.57
C ASN A 36 -6.87 1.68 0.42
N PHE A 37 -6.14 1.61 -0.70
CA PHE A 37 -6.42 2.43 -1.89
C PHE A 37 -7.43 1.77 -2.84
N TRP A 38 -8.03 0.65 -2.43
CA TRP A 38 -9.18 0.09 -3.12
C TRP A 38 -10.47 0.90 -2.87
N TYR A 39 -10.49 1.74 -1.82
CA TYR A 39 -11.60 2.67 -1.59
C TYR A 39 -11.57 3.86 -2.56
N GLY A 40 -12.74 4.16 -3.12
CA GLY A 40 -12.93 5.30 -4.02
C GLY A 40 -12.27 5.11 -5.39
N MET A 41 -12.15 6.22 -6.12
CA MET A 41 -11.58 6.26 -7.46
C MET A 41 -10.19 6.89 -7.43
N GLN A 42 -9.22 6.16 -6.90
CA GLN A 42 -7.83 6.60 -6.82
C GLN A 42 -6.99 5.96 -7.93
N LEU A 43 -5.99 6.69 -8.43
CA LEU A 43 -5.09 6.20 -9.50
C LEU A 43 -4.21 5.03 -9.06
N TYR A 44 -3.95 4.90 -7.76
CA TYR A 44 -3.25 3.77 -7.18
C TYR A 44 -4.27 2.73 -6.69
N ARG A 45 -4.05 1.46 -7.04
CA ARG A 45 -4.84 0.31 -6.57
C ARG A 45 -3.95 -0.65 -5.80
N GLY A 46 -4.22 -0.83 -4.51
CA GLY A 46 -3.40 -1.66 -3.64
C GLY A 46 -3.58 -1.32 -2.17
N ILE A 47 -2.84 -2.04 -1.32
CA ILE A 47 -2.73 -1.75 0.11
C ILE A 47 -1.29 -1.32 0.39
N ASN A 48 -1.15 -0.28 1.20
CA ASN A 48 0.13 0.20 1.67
C ASN A 48 0.11 0.21 3.20
N ASP A 49 0.82 -0.74 3.79
CA ASP A 49 0.97 -0.85 5.25
C ASP A 49 2.39 -0.44 5.65
N VAL A 50 2.52 0.26 6.78
CA VAL A 50 3.81 0.63 7.35
C VAL A 50 3.96 -0.06 8.69
N TYR A 51 5.13 -0.67 8.91
CA TYR A 51 5.48 -1.37 10.13
C TYR A 51 6.76 -0.81 10.75
N ALA A 52 6.88 -0.95 12.07
CA ALA A 52 8.13 -0.81 12.80
C ALA A 52 8.50 -2.16 13.41
N MET A 53 9.78 -2.51 13.36
CA MET A 53 10.34 -3.68 14.03
C MET A 53 11.44 -3.26 15.03
N PRO A 54 11.52 -3.94 16.17
CA PRO A 54 12.59 -3.69 17.13
C PRO A 54 13.87 -4.35 16.62
N VAL A 55 14.96 -3.61 16.60
CA VAL A 55 16.30 -4.12 16.26
C VAL A 55 17.22 -3.83 17.41
N ARG A 56 17.75 -4.90 18.01
CA ARG A 56 18.77 -4.84 19.04
C ARG A 56 20.04 -5.45 18.46
N ARG A 57 21.11 -4.66 18.39
CA ARG A 57 22.45 -5.22 18.24
C ARG A 57 22.98 -5.52 19.64
N GLU A 58 23.77 -6.58 19.74
CA GLU A 58 24.42 -6.93 21.00
C GLU A 58 25.23 -5.72 21.52
N GLY A 59 25.09 -5.41 22.81
CA GLY A 59 25.70 -4.22 23.41
C GLY A 59 25.08 -2.86 23.03
N SER A 60 24.01 -2.79 22.23
CA SER A 60 23.36 -1.53 21.85
C SER A 60 21.99 -1.33 22.48
N ALA A 61 21.56 -0.06 22.56
CA ALA A 61 20.15 0.28 22.80
C ALA A 61 19.25 -0.32 21.70
N MET A 62 18.00 -0.61 22.06
CA MET A 62 16.97 -1.01 21.09
C MET A 62 16.72 0.16 20.12
N LYS A 63 16.68 -0.13 18.82
CA LYS A 63 16.32 0.81 17.76
C LYS A 63 15.07 0.33 17.04
N GLU A 64 14.33 1.27 16.48
CA GLU A 64 13.17 0.97 15.63
C GLU A 64 13.61 1.04 14.16
N LEU A 65 13.31 0.00 13.38
CA LEU A 65 13.42 0.05 11.93
C LEU A 65 12.05 0.04 11.29
N PHE A 66 11.80 1.03 10.43
CA PHE A 66 10.55 1.16 9.70
C PHE A 66 10.66 0.51 8.32
N PHE A 67 9.60 -0.19 7.93
CA PHE A 67 9.47 -0.73 6.59
C PHE A 67 8.03 -0.66 6.08
N GLU A 68 7.92 -0.59 4.77
CA GLU A 68 6.66 -0.49 4.06
C GLU A 68 6.38 -1.79 3.32
N VAL A 69 5.12 -2.22 3.32
CA VAL A 69 4.64 -3.37 2.57
C VAL A 69 3.52 -2.92 1.62
N GLN A 70 3.83 -2.94 0.33
CA GLN A 70 2.87 -2.68 -0.74
C GLN A 70 2.30 -4.00 -1.24
N LEU A 71 0.99 -4.21 -1.11
CA LEU A 71 0.31 -5.38 -1.64
C LEU A 71 -0.44 -5.02 -2.91
N HIS A 72 -0.20 -5.77 -3.97
CA HIS A 72 -0.83 -5.60 -5.27
C HIS A 72 -1.37 -6.94 -5.78
N THR A 73 -2.44 -6.88 -6.57
CA THR A 73 -2.74 -7.95 -7.52
C THR A 73 -1.90 -7.81 -8.79
N PRO A 74 -1.73 -8.88 -9.60
CA PRO A 74 -1.07 -8.78 -10.91
C PRO A 74 -1.65 -7.67 -11.80
N GLU A 75 -2.98 -7.49 -11.79
CA GLU A 75 -3.67 -6.47 -12.57
C GLU A 75 -3.36 -5.07 -12.02
N SER A 76 -3.39 -4.90 -10.70
CA SER A 76 -3.12 -3.59 -10.09
C SER A 76 -1.66 -3.13 -10.22
N ILE A 77 -0.69 -4.05 -10.24
CA ILE A 77 0.71 -3.69 -10.50
C ILE A 77 0.92 -3.35 -11.97
N ALA A 78 0.25 -4.04 -12.89
CA ALA A 78 0.27 -3.71 -14.31
C ALA A 78 -0.37 -2.34 -14.55
N LEU A 79 -1.49 -2.05 -13.90
CA LEU A 79 -2.14 -0.74 -13.90
C LEU A 79 -1.17 0.35 -13.44
N LYS A 80 -0.49 0.16 -12.29
CA LYS A 80 0.49 1.13 -11.78
C LYS A 80 1.57 1.43 -12.82
N LYS A 81 2.10 0.40 -13.49
CA LYS A 81 3.12 0.57 -14.55
C LYS A 81 2.58 1.31 -15.77
N ALA A 82 1.31 1.09 -16.13
CA ALA A 82 0.66 1.77 -17.25
C ALA A 82 0.29 3.23 -16.94
N ILE A 83 -0.08 3.54 -15.69
CA ILE A 83 -0.47 4.88 -15.25
C ILE A 83 0.75 5.78 -14.99
N HIS A 84 1.86 5.23 -14.49
CA HIS A 84 3.03 6.02 -14.06
C HIS A 84 3.57 6.99 -15.13
N PRO A 85 3.69 6.61 -16.42
CA PRO A 85 4.09 7.55 -17.48
C PRO A 85 3.08 8.67 -17.71
N LEU A 86 1.77 8.35 -17.69
CA LEU A 86 0.70 9.33 -17.88
C LEU A 86 0.66 10.34 -16.73
N MET A 87 0.86 9.87 -15.50
CA MET A 87 0.96 10.73 -14.32
C MET A 87 2.15 11.67 -14.41
N LYS A 88 3.33 11.19 -14.85
CA LYS A 88 4.50 12.04 -15.07
C LYS A 88 4.24 13.10 -16.14
N GLN A 89 3.51 12.75 -17.19
CA GLN A 89 3.13 13.69 -18.23
C GLN A 89 2.15 14.74 -17.69
N GLU A 90 1.11 14.33 -16.97
CA GLU A 90 0.10 15.23 -16.38
C GLU A 90 0.72 16.26 -15.39
N GLN A 91 1.78 15.86 -14.70
CA GLN A 91 2.55 16.72 -13.79
C GLN A 91 3.40 17.78 -14.48
N ASP A 92 3.53 17.75 -15.81
CA ASP A 92 4.27 18.78 -16.54
C ASP A 92 3.59 20.16 -16.37
N PRO A 93 4.29 21.17 -15.83
CA PRO A 93 3.73 22.51 -15.66
C PRO A 93 3.44 23.23 -16.98
N ALA A 94 4.03 22.82 -18.09
CA ALA A 94 3.83 23.42 -19.41
C ALA A 94 2.56 22.92 -20.13
N LEU A 95 1.91 21.86 -19.64
CA LEU A 95 0.66 21.38 -20.22
C LEU A 95 -0.52 22.27 -19.85
N ASP A 96 -1.38 22.52 -20.84
CA ASP A 96 -2.65 23.19 -20.63
C ASP A 96 -3.65 22.31 -19.85
N SER A 97 -4.65 22.96 -19.26
CA SER A 97 -5.66 22.29 -18.44
C SER A 97 -6.45 21.21 -19.19
N SER A 98 -6.76 21.42 -20.48
CA SER A 98 -7.54 20.45 -21.27
C SER A 98 -6.76 19.16 -21.52
N THR A 99 -5.45 19.28 -21.76
CA THR A 99 -4.57 18.12 -21.90
C THR A 99 -4.44 17.35 -20.58
N LYS A 100 -4.33 18.06 -19.45
CA LYS A 100 -4.30 17.43 -18.11
C LYS A 100 -5.60 16.69 -17.79
N GLU A 101 -6.74 17.30 -18.08
CA GLU A 101 -8.06 16.67 -17.92
C GLU A 101 -8.17 15.38 -18.75
N ARG A 102 -7.76 15.41 -20.02
CA ARG A 102 -7.75 14.21 -20.88
C ARG A 102 -6.86 13.10 -20.32
N LEU A 103 -5.67 13.42 -19.82
CA LEU A 103 -4.77 12.44 -19.20
C LEU A 103 -5.39 11.86 -17.93
N GLN A 104 -6.03 12.70 -17.11
CA GLN A 104 -6.72 12.27 -15.90
C GLN A 104 -7.88 11.32 -16.22
N GLU A 105 -8.70 11.64 -17.22
CA GLU A 105 -9.78 10.76 -17.69
C GLU A 105 -9.27 9.42 -18.21
N GLU A 106 -8.17 9.42 -18.97
CA GLU A 106 -7.53 8.20 -19.46
C GLU A 106 -7.06 7.32 -18.29
N MET A 107 -6.37 7.91 -17.31
CA MET A 107 -5.91 7.18 -16.13
C MET A 107 -7.09 6.61 -15.33
N LEU A 108 -8.15 7.40 -15.12
CA LEU A 108 -9.37 6.94 -14.44
C LEU A 108 -10.10 5.84 -15.20
N ALA A 109 -10.10 5.87 -16.54
CA ALA A 109 -10.65 4.80 -17.36
C ALA A 109 -9.89 3.48 -17.13
N LYS A 110 -8.56 3.53 -17.07
CA LYS A 110 -7.75 2.34 -16.73
C LYS A 110 -8.01 1.84 -15.30
N VAL A 111 -8.19 2.75 -14.33
CA VAL A 111 -8.55 2.40 -12.94
C VAL A 111 -9.89 1.67 -12.88
N ARG A 112 -10.90 2.14 -13.62
CA ARG A 112 -12.22 1.50 -13.69
C ARG A 112 -12.16 0.08 -14.26
N ALA A 113 -11.24 -0.18 -15.18
CA ALA A 113 -11.03 -1.50 -15.75
C ALA A 113 -10.26 -2.47 -14.83
N CYS A 114 -9.63 -1.98 -13.75
CA CYS A 114 -8.93 -2.83 -12.81
C CYS A 114 -9.93 -3.55 -11.88
N PRO A 115 -9.94 -4.90 -11.85
CA PRO A 115 -10.85 -5.64 -10.99
C PRO A 115 -10.67 -5.28 -9.52
N LEU A 116 -11.78 -5.16 -8.80
CA LEU A 116 -11.80 -5.02 -7.35
C LEU A 116 -11.70 -6.41 -6.71
N PRO A 117 -10.66 -6.70 -5.89
CA PRO A 117 -10.57 -8.00 -5.24
C PRO A 117 -11.66 -8.22 -4.20
N ASP A 118 -12.21 -9.43 -4.15
CA ASP A 118 -13.28 -9.80 -3.21
C ASP A 118 -12.87 -9.57 -1.76
N GLY A 119 -13.79 -9.01 -0.97
CA GLY A 119 -13.60 -8.77 0.46
C GLY A 119 -12.58 -7.69 0.83
N VAL A 120 -11.91 -7.06 -0.13
CA VAL A 120 -10.84 -6.09 0.15
C VAL A 120 -11.33 -4.83 0.86
N LEU A 121 -12.59 -4.45 0.64
CA LEU A 121 -13.24 -3.31 1.28
C LEU A 121 -13.75 -3.63 2.70
N ALA A 122 -13.72 -4.90 3.12
CA ALA A 122 -14.09 -5.33 4.46
C ALA A 122 -12.86 -5.52 5.38
N LEU A 123 -11.65 -5.28 4.86
CA LEU A 123 -10.44 -5.39 5.64
C LEU A 123 -10.41 -4.35 6.77
N PRO A 124 -10.08 -4.74 8.00
CA PRO A 124 -10.11 -3.83 9.13
C PRO A 124 -9.05 -2.72 8.98
N LYS A 125 -9.41 -1.50 9.38
CA LYS A 125 -8.49 -0.37 9.56
C LYS A 125 -7.85 -0.42 10.95
N GLN A 126 -7.30 -1.57 11.32
CA GLN A 126 -6.68 -1.73 12.64
C GLN A 126 -5.19 -1.44 12.57
N VAL A 127 -4.71 -0.66 13.53
CA VAL A 127 -3.29 -0.42 13.77
C VAL A 127 -2.97 -1.11 15.10
N VAL A 128 -1.95 -1.97 15.10
CA VAL A 128 -1.54 -2.74 16.28
C VAL A 128 -0.19 -2.23 16.78
N ARG A 129 -0.16 -1.74 18.02
CA ARG A 129 1.06 -1.20 18.65
C ARG A 129 1.42 -2.07 19.87
N PRO A 130 2.48 -2.89 19.78
CA PRO A 130 2.95 -3.68 20.89
C PRO A 130 3.58 -2.82 22.00
N PRO A 131 3.71 -3.32 23.25
CA PRO A 131 4.17 -2.53 24.39
C PRO A 131 5.56 -1.91 24.25
N TRP A 132 6.42 -2.50 23.42
CA TRP A 132 7.76 -1.98 23.17
C TRP A 132 7.75 -0.73 22.27
N PHE A 133 6.71 -0.55 21.45
CA PHE A 133 6.65 0.55 20.50
C PHE A 133 6.26 1.85 21.21
N ARG A 134 7.17 2.82 21.21
CA ARG A 134 6.91 4.15 21.79
C ARG A 134 6.77 5.14 20.66
N ALA A 135 5.53 5.56 20.38
CA ALA A 135 5.31 6.63 19.42
C ALA A 135 6.16 7.85 19.82
N VAL A 136 7.08 8.25 18.94
CA VAL A 136 7.80 9.51 19.09
C VAL A 136 6.73 10.60 19.03
N ARG A 137 6.58 11.36 20.13
CA ARG A 137 5.71 12.53 20.19
C ARG A 137 6.29 13.66 19.36
#